data_AF-A0A358A1V2-F1
#
_entry.id   AF-A0A358A1V2-F1
#
_cell.length_a   1.000
_cell.length_b   1.000
_cell.length_c   1.000
_cell.angle_alpha   90.00
_cell.angle_beta   90.00
_cell.angle_gamma   90.00
#
_symmetry.space_group_name_H-M   'P 1'
#
loop_
_entity.id
_entity.type
_entity.pdbx_description
1 polymer ?
#
loop_
_entity_poly.entity_id
_entity_poly.type
_entity_poly.pdbx_seq_one_letter_code
_entity_poly.pdbx_strand_id
1 'polypeptide(L)'
;GVVVDLAGNVAAAESNGVAVHRSDDPSPHLNLVTGFRYLDRFERRDGTWAIAERTGVASWSLPITADQWWDAPTDHVAGRRDHDDPLYALLGSLGADL
;
A
#
# COMPACT_ATOMS: atom_id res chain seq x y z
N GLY A 1 8.60 3.41 6.58
CA GLY A 1 8.96 2.21 7.36
C GLY A 1 7.70 1.47 7.76
N VAL A 2 7.84 0.17 8.03
CA VAL A 2 6.77 -0.69 8.56
C VAL A 2 7.22 -1.26 9.91
N VAL A 3 6.34 -1.24 10.91
CA VAL A 3 6.54 -1.88 12.22
C VAL A 3 5.39 -2.85 12.45
N VAL A 4 5.67 -4.03 13.01
CA VAL A 4 4.66 -5.06 13.29
C VAL A 4 4.88 -5.63 14.70
N ASP A 5 3.83 -5.64 15.51
CA ASP A 5 3.78 -6.26 16.83
C ASP A 5 2.77 -7.41 16.85
N LEU A 6 3.23 -8.61 17.24
CA LEU A 6 2.42 -9.82 17.30
C LEU A 6 1.85 -10.06 18.70
N ALA A 7 0.57 -10.43 18.76
CA ALA A 7 -0.15 -10.83 19.96
C ALA A 7 -1.01 -12.08 19.68
N GLY A 8 -0.36 -13.25 19.62
CA GLY A 8 -1.00 -14.53 19.29
C GLY A 8 -1.55 -14.52 17.86
N ASN A 9 -2.87 -14.65 17.70
CA ASN A 9 -3.57 -14.62 16.41
C ASN A 9 -4.02 -13.21 15.99
N VAL A 10 -3.50 -12.17 16.65
CA VAL A 10 -3.73 -10.77 16.31
C VAL A 10 -2.37 -10.11 16.09
N ALA A 11 -2.30 -9.15 15.18
CA ALA A 11 -1.12 -8.30 15.00
C ALA A 11 -1.52 -6.84 14.82
N ALA A 12 -0.71 -5.93 15.34
CA ALA A 12 -0.78 -4.52 15.00
C ALA A 12 0.35 -4.21 14.01
N ALA A 13 0.05 -3.51 12.91
CA ALA A 13 1.05 -3.07 11.95
C ALA A 13 0.88 -1.59 11.66
N GLU A 14 1.98 -0.84 11.71
CA GLU A 14 2.04 0.53 11.24
C GLU A 14 2.82 0.58 9.93
N SER A 15 2.20 1.09 8.87
CA SER A 15 2.85 1.28 7.56
C SER A 15 2.80 2.75 7.14
N ASN A 16 3.96 3.36 6.94
CA ASN A 16 4.06 4.72 6.41
C ASN A 16 4.00 4.69 4.88
N GLY A 17 3.27 5.62 4.28
CA GLY A 17 3.09 5.69 2.84
C GLY A 17 2.88 7.10 2.30
N VAL A 18 2.95 7.19 0.98
CA VAL A 18 2.58 8.37 0.21
C VAL A 18 1.60 7.90 -0.86
N ALA A 19 0.42 8.54 -0.91
CA ALA A 19 -0.62 8.24 -1.89
C ALA A 19 -0.67 9.37 -2.92
N VAL A 20 -0.64 8.99 -4.19
CA VAL A 20 -0.82 9.93 -5.29
C VAL A 20 -2.24 9.78 -5.82
N HIS A 21 -3.00 10.86 -5.78
CA HIS A 21 -4.33 10.96 -6.36
C HIS A 21 -4.23 11.79 -7.62
N ARG A 22 -4.81 11.29 -8.71
CA ARG A 22 -4.86 12.00 -9.99
C ARG A 22 -6.20 11.76 -10.67
N SER A 23 -6.69 12.82 -11.30
CA SER A 23 -7.89 12.85 -12.12
C SER A 23 -7.64 13.70 -13.36
N ASP A 24 -8.51 13.58 -14.36
CA ASP A 24 -8.55 14.52 -15.49
C ASP A 24 -9.21 15.86 -15.10
N ASP A 25 -9.93 15.91 -13.98
CA ASP A 25 -10.47 17.13 -13.40
C ASP A 25 -9.33 17.98 -12.79
N PRO A 26 -9.19 19.28 -13.10
CA PRO A 26 -8.07 20.10 -12.61
C PRO A 26 -8.18 20.49 -11.12
N SER A 27 -9.22 20.07 -10.41
CA SER A 27 -9.40 20.35 -8.98
C SER A 27 -8.19 19.88 -8.16
N PRO A 28 -7.60 20.75 -7.32
CA PRO A 28 -6.44 20.38 -6.51
C PRO A 28 -6.76 19.30 -5.47
N HIS A 29 -8.03 19.13 -5.10
CA HIS A 29 -8.47 18.06 -4.19
C HIS A 29 -8.50 16.67 -4.84
N LEU A 30 -8.45 16.61 -6.18
CA LEU A 30 -8.41 15.37 -6.96
C LEU A 30 -7.01 15.08 -7.53
N ASN A 31 -6.08 16.02 -7.37
CA ASN A 31 -4.71 15.95 -7.87
C ASN A 31 -3.74 16.35 -6.77
N LEU A 32 -3.41 15.39 -5.91
CA LEU A 32 -2.60 15.65 -4.73
C LEU A 32 -1.79 14.44 -4.32
N VAL A 33 -0.73 14.72 -3.60
CA VAL A 33 0.11 13.74 -2.92
C VAL A 33 -0.14 13.88 -1.43
N THR A 34 -0.54 12.78 -0.77
CA THR A 34 -0.78 12.74 0.67
C THR A 34 0.23 11.83 1.35
N GLY A 35 0.92 12.35 2.36
CA GLY A 35 1.64 11.52 3.32
C GLY A 35 0.67 10.95 4.36
N PHE A 36 0.77 9.65 4.64
CA PHE A 36 -0.11 8.98 5.57
C PHE A 36 0.57 7.82 6.31
N ARG A 37 -0.11 7.31 7.33
CA ARG A 37 0.18 6.04 7.98
C ARG A 37 -1.07 5.17 8.02
N TYR A 38 -0.95 3.89 7.69
CA TYR A 38 -1.96 2.90 8.03
C TYR A 38 -1.64 2.27 9.36
N LEU A 39 -2.62 2.26 10.25
CA LEU A 39 -2.63 1.47 11.46
C LEU A 39 -3.58 0.30 11.22
N ASP A 40 -3.00 -0.87 11.01
CA ASP A 40 -3.72 -2.10 10.67
C ASP A 40 -3.77 -3.01 11.88
N ARG A 41 -4.99 -3.48 12.18
CA ARG A 41 -5.21 -4.62 13.08
C ARG A 41 -5.44 -5.84 12.21
N PHE A 42 -4.50 -6.75 12.20
CA PHE A 42 -4.62 -8.04 11.53
C PHE A 42 -5.18 -9.09 12.49
N GLU A 43 -5.97 -10.01 11.95
CA GLU A 43 -6.40 -11.22 12.65
C GLU A 43 -6.15 -12.45 11.80
N ARG A 44 -5.73 -13.54 12.46
CA ARG A 44 -5.62 -14.86 11.86
C ARG A 44 -6.89 -15.66 12.14
N ARG A 45 -7.64 -15.97 11.10
CA ARG A 45 -8.89 -16.76 11.15
C ARG A 45 -8.75 -17.96 10.23
N ASP A 46 -9.00 -19.15 10.76
CA ASP A 46 -8.86 -20.41 10.00
C ASP A 46 -7.52 -20.53 9.26
N GLY A 47 -6.44 -20.15 9.96
CA GLY A 47 -5.08 -20.19 9.41
C GLY A 47 -4.69 -19.01 8.51
N THR A 48 -5.63 -18.15 8.11
CA THR A 48 -5.41 -17.04 7.17
C THR A 48 -5.38 -15.69 7.88
N TRP A 49 -4.39 -14.85 7.57
CA TRP A 49 -4.30 -13.48 8.06
C TRP A 49 -5.09 -12.53 7.16
N ALA A 50 -5.86 -11.63 7.76
CA ALA A 50 -6.56 -10.57 7.06
C ALA A 50 -6.54 -9.27 7.87
N ILE A 51 -6.68 -8.13 7.19
CA ILE A 51 -6.91 -6.84 7.84
C ILE A 51 -8.32 -6.90 8.45
N ALA A 52 -8.39 -6.94 9.78
CA ALA A 52 -9.66 -6.87 10.50
C ALA A 52 -10.14 -5.43 10.65
N GLU A 53 -9.21 -4.47 10.76
CA GLU A 53 -9.49 -3.04 10.81
C GLU A 53 -8.29 -2.25 10.26
N ARG A 54 -8.57 -1.14 9.58
CA ARG A 54 -7.56 -0.18 9.10
C ARG A 54 -7.99 1.23 9.47
N THR A 55 -7.12 1.94 10.19
CA THR A 55 -7.23 3.38 10.39
C THR A 55 -6.20 4.11 9.53
N GLY A 56 -6.67 4.99 8.64
CA GLY A 56 -5.82 5.89 7.88
C GLY A 56 -5.53 7.17 8.67
N VAL A 57 -4.27 7.39 9.00
CA VAL A 57 -3.80 8.62 9.66
C VAL A 57 -3.17 9.52 8.62
N ALA A 58 -3.93 10.50 8.12
CA ALA A 58 -3.42 11.52 7.22
C ALA A 58 -2.45 12.44 7.98
N SER A 59 -1.37 12.87 7.30
CA SER A 59 -0.38 13.78 7.87
C SER A 59 -0.36 15.12 7.14
N TRP A 60 -0.12 15.10 5.84
CA TRP A 60 -0.01 16.30 5.01
C TRP A 60 -0.53 15.99 3.60
N SER A 61 -0.93 17.03 2.87
CA SER A 61 -1.26 16.93 1.45
C SER A 61 -0.67 18.10 0.69
N LEU A 62 -0.14 17.83 -0.51
CA LEU A 62 0.38 18.82 -1.44
C LEU A 62 -0.32 18.63 -2.79
N PRO A 63 -0.86 19.70 -3.41
CA PRO A 63 -1.40 19.59 -4.76
C PRO A 63 -0.28 19.26 -5.75
N ILE A 64 -0.61 18.52 -6.81
CA ILE A 64 0.30 18.25 -7.93
C ILE A 64 -0.27 18.76 -9.24
N THR A 65 0.62 19.30 -10.07
CA THR A 65 0.29 19.73 -11.43
C THR A 65 0.71 18.67 -12.46
N ALA A 66 0.12 18.74 -13.66
CA ALA A 66 0.36 17.73 -14.69
C ALA A 66 1.83 17.64 -15.15
N ASP A 67 2.56 18.76 -15.12
CA ASP A 67 3.97 18.90 -15.50
C ASP A 67 4.96 18.33 -14.47
N GLN A 68 4.50 18.01 -13.25
CA GLN A 68 5.32 17.35 -12.23
C GLN A 68 5.35 15.83 -12.37
N TRP A 69 4.56 15.26 -13.29
CA TRP A 69 4.48 13.81 -13.49
C TRP A 69 5.62 13.31 -14.38
N TRP A 70 6.20 12.18 -13.98
CA TRP A 70 7.19 11.44 -14.75
C TRP A 70 6.92 9.95 -14.61
N ASP A 71 7.04 9.21 -15.71
CA ASP A 71 6.86 7.77 -15.68
C ASP A 71 8.04 7.10 -14.98
N ALA A 72 7.74 6.05 -14.20
CA ALA A 72 8.78 5.25 -13.60
C ALA A 72 9.67 4.64 -14.69
N PRO A 73 11.00 4.60 -14.50
CA PRO A 73 11.91 3.97 -15.44
C PRO A 73 11.51 2.51 -15.76
N THR A 74 11.68 2.10 -17.01
CA THR A 74 11.21 0.79 -17.49
C THR A 74 11.95 -0.41 -16.90
N ASP A 75 13.11 -0.17 -16.28
CA ASP A 75 13.92 -1.16 -15.58
C ASP A 75 13.53 -1.33 -14.09
N HIS A 76 12.61 -0.50 -13.59
CA HIS A 76 12.04 -0.69 -12.26
C HIS A 76 11.08 -1.88 -12.25
N VAL A 77 11.02 -2.58 -11.11
CA VAL A 77 10.03 -3.64 -10.89
C VAL A 77 8.63 -3.01 -10.90
N ALA A 78 7.84 -3.39 -11.89
CA ALA A 78 6.45 -2.96 -12.04
C ALA A 78 5.49 -4.07 -11.60
N GLY A 79 4.36 -3.67 -11.01
CA GLY A 79 3.25 -4.57 -10.76
C GLY A 79 2.54 -4.97 -12.06
N ARG A 80 1.96 -6.16 -12.06
CA ARG A 80 1.20 -6.75 -13.17
C ARG A 80 -0.14 -7.27 -12.66
N ARG A 81 -1.08 -7.47 -13.59
CA ARG A 81 -2.41 -8.03 -13.27
C ARG A 81 -2.52 -9.52 -13.62
N ASP A 82 -1.38 -10.19 -13.78
CA ASP A 82 -1.23 -11.59 -14.15
C ASP A 82 -0.28 -12.31 -13.17
N HIS A 83 -0.07 -13.61 -13.37
CA HIS A 83 0.78 -14.44 -12.50
C HIS A 83 2.27 -14.08 -12.53
N ASP A 84 2.68 -13.17 -13.42
CA ASP A 84 4.05 -12.63 -13.47
C ASP A 84 4.23 -11.42 -12.51
N ASP A 85 3.19 -11.03 -11.76
CA ASP A 85 3.33 -10.01 -10.71
C ASP A 85 4.32 -10.48 -9.61
N PRO A 86 5.22 -9.60 -9.12
CA PRO A 86 6.16 -9.92 -8.05
C PRO A 86 5.54 -10.50 -6.77
N LEU A 87 4.25 -10.25 -6.54
CA LEU A 87 3.47 -10.85 -5.45
C LEU A 87 3.53 -12.38 -5.48
N TYR A 88 3.43 -13.01 -6.64
CA TYR A 88 3.39 -14.47 -6.74
C TYR A 88 4.74 -15.10 -6.39
N ALA A 89 5.85 -14.48 -6.81
CA ALA A 89 7.19 -14.90 -6.40
C ALA A 89 7.41 -14.72 -4.89
N LEU A 90 6.93 -13.60 -4.32
CA LEU A 90 6.98 -13.37 -2.87
C LEU A 90 6.20 -14.43 -2.11
N LEU A 91 4.97 -14.75 -2.52
CA LEU A 91 4.14 -15.78 -1.89
C LEU A 91 4.80 -17.17 -1.98
N GLY A 92 5.36 -17.52 -3.13
CA GLY A 92 6.11 -18.76 -3.31
C GLY A 92 7.34 -18.86 -2.39
N SER A 93 8.05 -17.76 -2.15
CA SER A 93 9.19 -17.72 -1.21
C SER A 93 8.81 -18.02 0.25
N LEU A 94 7.54 -17.84 0.60
CA LEU A 94 6.98 -18.12 1.93
C LEU A 94 6.40 -19.53 2.02
N GLY A 95 6.42 -20.31 0.94
CA GLY A 95 5.74 -21.60 0.85
C GLY A 95 4.22 -21.50 0.95
N ALA A 96 3.64 -20.34 0.59
CA ALA A 96 2.20 -20.20 0.51
C ALA A 96 1.71 -20.92 -0.76
N ASP A 97 0.83 -21.92 -0.59
CA ASP A 97 0.08 -22.49 -1.71
C ASP A 97 -0.89 -21.43 -2.23
N LEU A 98 -0.85 -21.21 -3.55
CA LEU A 98 -1.72 -20.29 -4.28
C LEU A 98 -2.74 -21.05 -5.11
#